data_AF-A0A410FUQ4-F1
#
_entry.id   AF-A0A410FUQ4-F1
#
_cell.length_a   1.000
_cell.length_b   1.000
_cell.length_c   1.000
_cell.angle_alpha   90.00
_cell.angle_beta   90.00
_cell.angle_gamma   90.00
#
_symmetry.space_group_name_H-M   'P 1'
#
loop_
_entity.id
_entity.type
_entity.pdbx_description
1 polymer ?
#
loop_
_entity_poly.entity_id
_entity_poly.type
_entity_poly.pdbx_seq_one_letter_code
_entity_poly.pdbx_strand_id
1 'polypeptide(L)'
;MRAVAFLAGSVAVIGLSLAVVPYPVAWRLGAGALLLVVWGYGLWRESRGTLGPTSPVRLLPGHALLLLALGVVGSSTGFWAWIPVPLLTIALDLARSRSIAVVLYAILWFDLFALLHHVVALGRDLTGLAFALWSGGIALVAVLYVAAGARRLWKRKEWCQDG
;
A
#
# COMPACT_ATOMS: atom_id res chain seq x y z
N MET A 1 -18.15 -15.30 1.24
CA MET A 1 -17.18 -15.72 2.29
C MET A 1 -15.83 -15.00 2.22
N ARG A 2 -15.14 -14.94 1.06
CA ARG A 2 -13.81 -14.31 0.93
C ARG A 2 -13.77 -12.80 1.26
N ALA A 3 -14.80 -12.04 0.90
CA ALA A 3 -14.85 -10.60 1.16
C ALA A 3 -15.04 -10.27 2.65
N VAL A 4 -15.91 -11.00 3.35
CA VAL A 4 -16.13 -10.84 4.80
C VAL A 4 -14.86 -11.14 5.59
N ALA A 5 -14.16 -12.23 5.26
CA ALA A 5 -12.87 -12.55 5.88
C ALA A 5 -11.81 -11.46 5.62
N PHE A 6 -11.76 -10.91 4.41
CA PHE A 6 -10.88 -9.80 4.06
C PHE A 6 -11.21 -8.53 4.89
N LEU A 7 -12.47 -8.15 4.97
CA LEU A 7 -12.92 -6.95 5.68
C LEU A 7 -12.71 -7.07 7.19
N ALA A 8 -13.06 -8.22 7.77
CA ALA A 8 -12.85 -8.50 9.19
C ALA A 8 -11.35 -8.56 9.54
N GLY A 9 -10.57 -9.26 8.71
CA GLY A 9 -9.11 -9.31 8.86
C GLY A 9 -8.48 -7.93 8.79
N SER A 10 -8.92 -7.09 7.85
CA SER A 10 -8.41 -5.72 7.71
C SER A 10 -8.62 -4.89 8.97
N VAL A 11 -9.82 -4.93 9.57
CA VAL A 11 -10.11 -4.21 10.83
C VAL A 11 -9.26 -4.72 11.98
N ALA A 12 -9.07 -6.04 12.08
CA ALA A 12 -8.21 -6.63 13.11
C ALA A 12 -6.76 -6.14 12.98
N VAL A 13 -6.20 -6.11 11.77
CA VAL A 13 -4.85 -5.60 11.54
C VAL A 13 -4.77 -4.09 11.82
N ILE A 14 -5.76 -3.29 11.40
CA ILE A 14 -5.80 -1.86 11.72
C ILE A 14 -5.79 -1.64 13.24
N GLY A 15 -6.64 -2.35 13.97
CA GLY A 15 -6.70 -2.28 15.43
C GLY A 15 -5.36 -2.64 16.08
N LEU A 16 -4.71 -3.71 15.61
CA LEU A 16 -3.38 -4.11 16.07
C LEU A 16 -2.33 -3.03 15.79
N SER A 17 -2.27 -2.50 14.57
CA SER A 17 -1.34 -1.44 14.19
C SER A 17 -1.54 -0.20 15.06
N LEU A 18 -2.78 0.16 15.36
CA LEU A 18 -3.07 1.30 16.22
C LEU A 18 -2.74 1.02 17.69
N ALA A 19 -2.82 -0.21 18.17
CA ALA A 19 -2.55 -0.54 19.57
C ALA A 19 -1.05 -0.59 19.90
N VAL A 20 -0.24 -1.10 18.97
CA VAL A 20 1.17 -1.42 19.22
C VAL A 20 2.11 -0.27 18.89
N VAL A 21 1.75 0.56 17.91
CA VAL A 21 2.69 1.55 17.36
C VAL A 21 2.96 2.69 18.35
N PRO A 22 4.23 2.99 18.69
CA PRO A 22 4.62 4.02 19.66
C PRO A 22 4.59 5.45 19.08
N TYR A 23 3.69 5.73 18.13
CA TYR A 23 3.51 7.10 17.63
C TYR A 23 2.65 7.95 18.58
N PRO A 24 2.78 9.29 18.53
CA PRO A 24 1.87 10.19 19.21
C PRO A 24 0.40 9.85 18.89
N VAL A 25 -0.48 10.00 19.88
CA VAL A 25 -1.91 9.64 19.75
C VAL A 25 -2.55 10.29 18.53
N ALA A 26 -2.27 11.58 18.28
CA ALA A 26 -2.79 12.29 17.10
C ALA A 26 -2.40 11.62 15.77
N TRP A 27 -1.16 11.12 15.65
CA TRP A 27 -0.67 10.47 14.44
C TRP A 27 -1.32 9.09 14.24
N ARG A 28 -1.47 8.33 15.34
CA ARG A 28 -2.18 7.05 15.33
C ARG A 28 -3.62 7.24 14.89
N LEU A 29 -4.33 8.22 15.45
CA LEU A 29 -5.72 8.51 15.08
C LEU A 29 -5.83 8.95 13.62
N GLY A 30 -4.92 9.80 13.13
CA GLY A 30 -4.90 10.21 11.72
C GLY A 30 -4.67 9.04 10.77
N ALA A 31 -3.69 8.18 11.04
CA ALA A 31 -3.43 7.00 10.23
C ALA A 31 -4.56 5.96 10.31
N GLY A 32 -5.15 5.79 11.48
CA GLY A 32 -6.32 4.96 11.70
C GLY A 32 -7.53 5.45 10.91
N ALA A 33 -7.82 6.75 10.97
CA ALA A 33 -8.89 7.36 10.18
C ALA A 33 -8.67 7.16 8.68
N LEU A 34 -7.44 7.34 8.18
CA LEU A 34 -7.11 7.11 6.78
C LEU A 34 -7.34 5.64 6.36
N LEU A 35 -6.92 4.68 7.18
CA LEU A 35 -7.16 3.25 6.95
C LEU A 35 -8.65 2.90 6.98
N LEU A 36 -9.41 3.51 7.89
CA LEU A 36 -10.86 3.35 7.99
C LEU A 36 -11.60 3.94 6.78
N VAL A 37 -11.10 5.03 6.21
CA VAL A 37 -11.64 5.59 4.95
C VAL A 37 -11.46 4.59 3.81
N VAL A 38 -10.28 4.00 3.65
CA VAL A 38 -10.02 2.99 2.61
C VAL A 38 -10.85 1.72 2.85
N TRP A 39 -11.00 1.32 4.12
CA TRP A 39 -11.87 0.21 4.50
C TRP A 39 -13.34 0.47 4.15
N GLY A 40 -13.86 1.65 4.51
CA GLY A 40 -15.23 2.07 4.18
C GLY A 40 -15.46 2.16 2.68
N TYR A 41 -14.46 2.63 1.92
CA TYR A 41 -14.49 2.59 0.46
C TYR A 41 -14.58 1.15 -0.08
N GLY A 42 -13.80 0.22 0.47
CA GLY A 42 -13.86 -1.20 0.12
C GLY A 42 -15.22 -1.83 0.43
N LEU A 43 -15.83 -1.50 1.58
CA LEU A 43 -17.18 -1.92 1.93
C LEU A 43 -18.22 -1.42 0.93
N TRP A 44 -18.13 -0.15 0.56
CA TRP A 44 -19.04 0.46 -0.41
C TRP A 44 -18.93 -0.18 -1.80
N ARG A 45 -17.71 -0.51 -2.25
CA ARG A 45 -17.48 -1.24 -3.50
C ARG A 45 -18.06 -2.66 -3.45
N GLU A 46 -17.86 -3.36 -2.33
CA GLU A 46 -18.38 -4.72 -2.12
C GLU A 46 -19.92 -4.72 -2.08
N SER A 47 -20.55 -3.76 -1.41
CA SER A 47 -22.02 -3.67 -1.36
C SER A 47 -22.66 -3.40 -2.72
N ARG A 48 -21.91 -2.80 -3.66
CA ARG A 48 -22.29 -2.64 -5.06
C ARG A 48 -21.90 -3.81 -5.97
N GLY A 49 -21.25 -4.85 -5.43
CA GLY A 49 -20.75 -5.99 -6.21
C GLY A 49 -19.60 -5.64 -7.17
N THR A 50 -18.93 -4.50 -6.97
CA THR A 50 -17.89 -3.97 -7.88
C THR A 50 -16.46 -4.20 -7.36
N LEU A 51 -16.29 -4.84 -6.19
CA LEU A 51 -14.97 -5.10 -5.61
C LEU A 51 -14.32 -6.34 -6.25
N GLY A 52 -13.67 -6.12 -7.39
CA GLY A 52 -12.96 -7.18 -8.10
C GLY A 52 -11.85 -7.84 -7.28
N PRO A 53 -11.44 -9.09 -7.63
CA PRO A 53 -10.37 -9.81 -6.94
C PRO A 53 -8.99 -9.15 -7.09
N THR A 54 -8.80 -8.35 -8.14
CA THR A 54 -7.55 -7.60 -8.41
C THR A 54 -7.62 -6.15 -7.97
N SER A 55 -8.66 -5.74 -7.24
CA SER A 55 -8.78 -4.35 -6.76
C SER A 55 -7.61 -4.05 -5.80
N PRO A 56 -6.89 -2.93 -6.01
CA PRO A 56 -5.79 -2.52 -5.14
C PRO A 56 -6.27 -2.23 -3.70
N VAL A 57 -7.57 -1.97 -3.48
CA VAL A 57 -8.15 -1.82 -2.13
C VAL A 57 -7.94 -3.07 -1.27
N ARG A 58 -7.78 -4.24 -1.90
CA ARG A 58 -7.47 -5.49 -1.20
C ARG A 58 -6.07 -5.51 -0.56
N LEU A 59 -5.24 -4.50 -0.81
CA LEU A 59 -3.95 -4.30 -0.14
C LEU A 59 -4.07 -3.69 1.25
N LEU A 60 -5.28 -3.33 1.71
CA LEU A 60 -5.52 -2.68 3.01
C LEU A 60 -4.83 -3.36 4.21
N PRO A 61 -4.89 -4.69 4.41
CA PRO A 61 -4.11 -5.35 5.46
C PRO A 61 -2.61 -5.09 5.34
N GLY A 62 -2.09 -5.06 4.11
CA GLY A 62 -0.70 -4.73 3.83
C GLY A 62 -0.34 -3.30 4.22
N HIS A 63 -1.21 -2.32 3.94
CA HIS A 63 -1.01 -0.93 4.37
C HIS A 63 -0.94 -0.81 5.90
N ALA A 64 -1.82 -1.50 6.60
CA ALA A 64 -1.85 -1.51 8.06
C ALA A 64 -0.59 -2.21 8.65
N LEU A 65 -0.14 -3.31 8.04
CA LEU A 65 1.11 -3.98 8.42
C LEU A 65 2.33 -3.11 8.17
N LEU A 66 2.36 -2.36 7.06
CA LEU A 66 3.46 -1.45 6.76
C LEU A 66 3.53 -0.30 7.78
N LEU A 67 2.38 0.27 8.15
CA LEU A 67 2.29 1.26 9.23
C LEU A 67 2.80 0.68 10.56
N LEU A 68 2.40 -0.55 10.89
CA LEU A 68 2.89 -1.24 12.09
C LEU A 68 4.42 -1.39 12.05
N ALA A 69 4.97 -1.87 10.95
CA ALA A 69 6.40 -2.07 10.79
C ALA A 69 7.18 -0.75 10.91
N LEU A 70 6.69 0.32 10.30
CA LEU A 70 7.24 1.68 10.41
C LEU A 70 7.22 2.19 11.86
N GLY A 71 6.14 1.93 12.58
CA GLY A 71 6.01 2.26 13.99
C GLY A 71 6.97 1.49 14.87
N VAL A 72 7.14 0.20 14.63
CA VAL A 72 8.08 -0.66 15.37
C VAL A 72 9.52 -0.18 15.18
N VAL A 73 9.91 0.23 13.97
CA VAL A 73 11.25 0.82 13.72
C VAL A 73 11.34 2.30 14.11
N GLY A 74 10.27 2.89 14.66
CA GLY A 74 10.27 4.27 15.15
C GLY A 74 10.46 5.34 14.07
N SER A 75 10.17 5.05 12.79
CA SER A 75 10.49 5.98 11.71
C SER A 75 9.41 7.04 11.50
N SER A 76 9.69 8.29 11.87
CA SER A 76 8.81 9.43 11.57
C SER A 76 8.81 9.75 10.07
N THR A 77 9.96 9.75 9.40
CA THR A 77 10.05 9.98 7.95
C THR A 77 9.27 8.93 7.17
N GLY A 78 9.39 7.66 7.56
CA GLY A 78 8.65 6.58 6.91
C GLY A 78 7.14 6.68 7.15
N PHE A 79 6.69 7.16 8.32
CA PHE A 79 5.29 7.46 8.57
C PHE A 79 4.73 8.50 7.57
N TRP A 80 5.43 9.61 7.38
CA TRP A 80 4.98 10.65 6.44
C TRP A 80 4.98 10.17 5.00
N ALA A 81 5.99 9.39 4.60
CA ALA A 81 6.05 8.76 3.28
C ALA A 81 4.96 7.68 3.08
N TRP A 82 4.38 7.14 4.15
CA TRP A 82 3.29 6.17 4.07
C TRP A 82 1.91 6.80 3.82
N ILE A 83 1.68 8.05 4.23
CA ILE A 83 0.36 8.72 4.09
C ILE A 83 -0.18 8.73 2.66
N PRO A 84 0.62 8.98 1.62
CA PRO A 84 0.12 8.94 0.24
C PRO A 84 -0.33 7.54 -0.20
N VAL A 85 0.18 6.46 0.39
CA VAL A 85 -0.01 5.09 -0.11
C VAL A 85 -1.49 4.63 -0.08
N PRO A 86 -2.24 4.79 1.04
CA PRO A 86 -3.67 4.49 1.02
C PRO A 86 -4.47 5.38 0.07
N LEU A 87 -4.07 6.63 -0.13
CA LEU A 87 -4.73 7.55 -1.08
C LEU A 87 -4.49 7.13 -2.53
N LEU A 88 -3.25 6.78 -2.87
CA LEU A 88 -2.87 6.23 -4.17
C LEU A 88 -3.60 4.94 -4.49
N THR A 89 -3.87 4.11 -3.47
CA THR A 89 -4.67 2.89 -3.61
C THR A 89 -6.09 3.19 -4.08
N ILE A 90 -6.77 4.15 -3.46
CA ILE A 90 -8.12 4.57 -3.87
C ILE A 90 -8.06 5.22 -5.26
N ALA A 91 -7.09 6.10 -5.50
CA ALA A 91 -6.92 6.76 -6.79
C ALA A 91 -6.70 5.77 -7.93
N LEU A 92 -5.90 4.72 -7.70
CA LEU A 92 -5.68 3.64 -8.66
C LEU A 92 -6.94 2.82 -8.93
N ASP A 93 -7.74 2.54 -7.89
CA ASP A 93 -9.02 1.82 -8.05
C ASP A 93 -10.08 2.64 -8.81
N LEU A 94 -10.00 3.96 -8.74
CA LEU A 94 -10.89 4.91 -9.42
C LEU A 94 -10.37 5.34 -10.80
N ALA A 95 -9.13 5.00 -11.16
CA ALA A 95 -8.53 5.44 -12.40
C ALA A 95 -9.33 4.92 -13.60
N ARG A 96 -9.81 5.84 -14.45
CA ARG A 96 -10.57 5.51 -15.68
C ARG A 96 -9.72 5.51 -16.94
N SER A 97 -8.56 6.16 -16.91
CA SER A 97 -7.61 6.16 -18.01
C SER A 97 -6.50 5.16 -17.77
N ARG A 98 -6.17 4.37 -18.80
CA ARG A 98 -5.08 3.38 -18.75
C ARG A 98 -3.74 4.03 -18.45
N SER A 99 -3.47 5.21 -19.01
CA SER A 99 -2.22 5.94 -18.76
C SER A 99 -2.10 6.35 -17.29
N ILE A 100 -3.18 6.93 -16.74
CA ILE A 100 -3.25 7.33 -15.33
C ILE A 100 -3.06 6.12 -14.42
N ALA A 101 -3.74 5.01 -14.70
CA ALA A 101 -3.63 3.81 -13.89
C ALA A 101 -2.23 3.20 -13.90
N VAL A 102 -1.54 3.23 -15.04
CA VAL A 102 -0.15 2.76 -15.14
C VAL A 102 0.79 3.65 -14.34
N VAL A 103 0.61 4.97 -14.39
CA VAL A 103 1.39 5.92 -13.60
C VAL A 103 1.12 5.71 -12.10
N LEU A 104 -0.14 5.68 -11.68
CA LEU A 104 -0.52 5.47 -10.28
C LEU A 104 -0.05 4.10 -9.76
N TYR A 105 -0.13 3.06 -10.59
CA TYR A 105 0.42 1.75 -10.27
C TYR A 105 1.93 1.84 -10.03
N ALA A 106 2.67 2.51 -10.92
CA ALA A 106 4.12 2.65 -10.77
C ALA A 106 4.48 3.40 -9.48
N ILE A 107 3.84 4.54 -9.22
CA ILE A 107 4.07 5.34 -8.01
C ILE A 107 3.77 4.50 -6.77
N LEU A 108 2.57 3.91 -6.68
CA LEU A 108 2.16 3.10 -5.54
C LEU A 108 3.17 2.00 -5.22
N TRP A 109 3.62 1.26 -6.24
CA TRP A 109 4.54 0.16 -6.01
C TRP A 109 5.96 0.62 -5.69
N PHE A 110 6.45 1.70 -6.32
CA PHE A 110 7.74 2.27 -5.94
C PHE A 110 7.74 2.78 -4.50
N ASP A 111 6.66 3.44 -4.06
CA ASP A 111 6.50 3.89 -2.67
C ASP A 111 6.49 2.71 -1.70
N LEU A 112 5.76 1.64 -2.02
CA LEU A 112 5.76 0.41 -1.20
C LEU A 112 7.16 -0.22 -1.10
N PHE A 113 7.90 -0.31 -2.20
CA PHE A 113 9.27 -0.84 -2.18
C PHE A 113 10.22 0.07 -1.41
N ALA A 114 10.10 1.39 -1.55
CA ALA A 114 10.91 2.36 -0.83
C ALA A 114 10.65 2.29 0.69
N LEU A 115 9.38 2.23 1.09
CA LEU A 115 9.00 2.08 2.50
C LEU A 115 9.47 0.73 3.07
N LEU A 116 9.36 -0.36 2.32
CA LEU A 116 9.85 -1.67 2.74
C LEU A 116 11.38 -1.68 2.86
N HIS A 117 12.09 -1.10 1.89
CA HIS A 117 13.54 -0.92 1.95
C HIS A 117 13.94 -0.16 3.21
N HIS A 118 13.26 0.95 3.49
CA HIS A 118 13.51 1.82 4.64
C HIS A 118 13.27 1.11 5.96
N VAL A 119 12.16 0.37 6.08
CA VAL A 119 11.85 -0.47 7.27
C VAL A 119 12.96 -1.50 7.52
N VAL A 120 13.39 -2.22 6.49
CA VAL A 120 14.42 -3.26 6.65
C VAL A 120 15.79 -2.65 6.94
N ALA A 121 16.15 -1.55 6.26
CA ALA A 121 17.41 -0.85 6.47
C ALA A 121 17.54 -0.36 7.91
N LEU A 122 16.48 0.28 8.44
CA LEU A 122 16.45 0.72 9.84
C LEU A 122 16.35 -0.44 10.82
N GLY A 123 15.45 -1.39 10.59
CA GLY A 123 15.23 -2.53 11.50
C GLY A 123 16.38 -3.55 11.57
N ARG A 124 17.42 -3.36 10.76
CA ARG A 124 18.65 -4.17 10.75
C ARG A 124 19.91 -3.32 10.92
N ASP A 125 19.78 -2.02 11.16
CA ASP A 125 20.89 -1.07 11.27
C ASP A 125 21.91 -1.22 10.12
N LEU A 126 21.41 -1.40 8.90
CA LEU A 126 22.28 -1.66 7.75
C LEU A 126 23.12 -0.42 7.43
N THR A 127 24.44 -0.61 7.36
CA THR A 127 25.40 0.44 7.00
C THR A 127 26.43 -0.08 5.99
N GLY A 128 27.15 0.84 5.34
CA GLY A 128 28.25 0.52 4.42
C GLY A 128 27.85 -0.39 3.25
N LEU A 129 28.67 -1.41 2.99
CA LEU A 129 28.47 -2.32 1.86
C LEU A 129 27.15 -3.11 1.93
N ALA A 130 26.75 -3.53 3.12
CA ALA A 130 25.49 -4.28 3.31
C ALA A 130 24.28 -3.42 2.93
N PHE A 131 24.27 -2.15 3.34
CA PHE A 131 23.25 -1.20 2.92
C PHE A 131 23.24 -0.97 1.40
N ALA A 132 24.41 -0.83 0.78
CA ALA A 132 24.53 -0.65 -0.66
C ALA A 132 23.97 -1.84 -1.45
N LEU A 133 24.34 -3.07 -1.05
CA LEU A 133 23.85 -4.30 -1.69
C LEU A 133 22.33 -4.48 -1.51
N TRP A 134 21.82 -4.23 -0.30
CA TRP A 134 20.37 -4.27 -0.05
C TRP A 134 19.62 -3.25 -0.90
N SER A 135 20.11 -2.02 -0.95
CA SER A 135 19.51 -0.94 -1.73
C SER A 135 19.50 -1.25 -3.22
N GLY A 136 20.63 -1.72 -3.76
CA GLY A 136 20.72 -2.14 -5.16
C GLY A 136 19.78 -3.31 -5.48
N GLY A 137 19.71 -4.30 -4.59
CA GLY A 137 18.84 -5.47 -4.74
C GLY A 137 17.35 -5.09 -4.76
N ILE A 138 16.90 -4.29 -3.80
CA ILE A 138 15.51 -3.80 -3.79
C ILE A 138 15.21 -2.94 -4.99
N ALA A 139 16.10 -2.01 -5.37
CA ALA A 139 15.89 -1.16 -6.55
C ALA A 139 15.70 -2.00 -7.81
N LEU A 140 16.53 -3.03 -8.01
CA LEU A 140 16.41 -3.95 -9.14
C LEU A 140 15.07 -4.69 -9.13
N VAL A 141 14.69 -5.28 -7.99
CA VAL A 141 13.41 -6.00 -7.85
C VAL A 141 12.23 -5.08 -8.10
N ALA A 142 12.26 -3.86 -7.56
CA ALA A 142 11.22 -2.86 -7.73
C ALA A 142 11.03 -2.50 -9.21
N VAL A 143 12.12 -2.19 -9.92
CA VAL A 143 12.08 -1.85 -11.34
C VAL A 143 11.51 -3.01 -12.17
N LEU A 144 11.98 -4.24 -11.95
CA LEU A 144 11.49 -5.41 -12.68
C LEU A 144 10.01 -5.68 -12.41
N TYR A 145 9.59 -5.59 -11.15
CA TYR A 145 8.20 -5.81 -10.75
C TYR A 145 7.27 -4.73 -11.32
N VAL A 146 7.65 -3.46 -11.20
CA VAL A 146 6.87 -2.33 -11.72
C VAL A 146 6.79 -2.40 -13.25
N ALA A 147 7.89 -2.65 -13.95
CA ALA A 147 7.89 -2.79 -15.40
C ALA A 147 7.00 -3.94 -15.87
N ALA A 148 7.06 -5.10 -15.21
CA ALA A 148 6.19 -6.24 -15.53
C ALA A 148 4.71 -5.91 -15.27
N GLY A 149 4.40 -5.26 -14.15
CA GLY A 149 3.04 -4.83 -13.81
C GLY A 149 2.47 -3.78 -14.76
N ALA A 150 3.24 -2.74 -15.05
CA ALA A 150 2.89 -1.71 -16.02
C ALA A 150 2.64 -2.31 -17.40
N ARG A 151 3.50 -3.25 -17.85
CA ARG A 151 3.31 -3.98 -19.12
C ARG A 151 2.02 -4.80 -19.13
N ARG A 152 1.69 -5.50 -18.03
CA ARG A 152 0.43 -6.26 -17.91
C ARG A 152 -0.78 -5.32 -17.98
N LEU A 153 -0.73 -4.20 -17.27
CA LEU A 153 -1.82 -3.23 -17.23
C LEU A 153 -2.01 -2.55 -18.59
N TRP A 154 -0.91 -2.21 -19.28
CA TRP A 154 -0.95 -1.64 -20.63
C TRP A 154 -1.59 -2.58 -21.65
N LYS A 155 -1.35 -3.90 -21.52
CA LYS A 155 -1.88 -4.92 -22.43
C LYS A 155 -3.35 -5.28 -22.19
N ARG A 156 -3.97 -4.87 -21.08
CA ARG A 156 -5.41 -5.11 -20.86
C ARG A 156 -6.22 -4.27 -21.85
N LYS A 157 -7.06 -4.93 -22.65
CA LYS A 157 -7.91 -4.31 -23.68
C LYS A 157 -9.18 -3.65 -23.12
N GLU A 158 -9.57 -3.99 -21.90
CA GLU A 158 -10.91 -3.72 -21.33
C GLU A 158 -11.14 -2.28 -20.82
N TRP A 159 -10.22 -1.34 -21.04
CA TRP A 159 -10.34 0.03 -20.50
C TRP A 159 -11.28 0.96 -21.30
N CYS A 160 -11.85 0.49 -22.41
CA CYS A 160 -12.66 1.30 -23.32
C CYS A 160 -14.15 0.92 -23.40
N GLN A 161 -14.68 0.03 -22.54
CA GLN A 161 -16.06 -0.46 -22.69
C GLN A 161 -17.04 -0.19 -21.55
N ASP A 162 -16.63 0.44 -20.44
CA ASP A 162 -17.56 0.77 -19.33
C ASP A 162 -17.75 2.29 -19.18
N GLY A 163 -18.10 2.96 -20.29
CA GLY A 163 -18.54 4.35 -20.32
C GLY A 163 -20.05 4.43 -20.47
#